data_AF-A0A6M1DJZ3-F1
#
_entry.id   AF-A0A6M1DJZ3-F1
#
_cell.length_a   1.000
_cell.length_b   1.000
_cell.length_c   1.000
_cell.angle_alpha   90.00
_cell.angle_beta   90.00
_cell.angle_gamma   90.00
#
_symmetry.space_group_name_H-M   'P 1'
#
loop_
_entity.id
_entity.type
_entity.pdbx_description
1 polymer ?
#
loop_
_entity_poly.entity_id
_entity_poly.type
_entity_poly.pdbx_seq_one_letter_code
_entity_poly.pdbx_strand_id
1 'polypeptide(L)'
;GYYRYEAGYTPEFVGREDFAGQVVHPQLWPEDLDYSGKKVVVIGSGATAVTLVPSLTDKAAHVTMLQRSPPYVITLPQKDAISNFLRRFLPETWIYRQARARNVAMQMVFFMLARTFPGLVRKALLKLA
;
A
#
# COMPACT_ATOMS: atom_id res chain seq x y z
N GLY A 1 -2.15 13.32 -16.06
CA GLY A 1 -1.60 13.80 -14.77
C GLY A 1 -1.15 12.63 -13.92
N TYR A 2 -0.77 12.85 -12.66
CA TYR A 2 -0.34 11.79 -11.70
C TYR A 2 -1.34 10.62 -11.59
N TYR A 3 -2.60 10.86 -11.94
CA TYR A 3 -3.61 9.84 -12.23
C TYR A 3 -3.89 9.81 -13.74
N ARG A 4 -3.39 8.79 -14.43
CA ARG A 4 -3.82 8.41 -15.79
C ARG A 4 -4.64 7.13 -15.67
N TYR A 5 -5.95 7.26 -15.84
CA TYR A 5 -6.86 6.11 -15.73
C TYR A 5 -6.78 5.20 -16.95
N GLU A 6 -6.43 5.75 -18.11
CA GLU A 6 -6.30 5.02 -19.38
C GLU A 6 -5.08 4.10 -19.42
N ALA A 7 -3.95 4.54 -18.86
CA ALA A 7 -2.71 3.78 -18.84
C ALA A 7 -1.84 4.14 -17.63
N GLY A 8 -1.45 3.13 -16.86
CA GLY A 8 -0.51 3.29 -15.77
C GLY A 8 0.90 3.61 -16.25
N TYR A 9 1.69 4.27 -15.41
CA TYR A 9 3.08 4.56 -15.73
C TYR A 9 3.90 3.27 -15.75
N THR A 10 4.42 2.91 -16.93
CA THR A 10 5.39 1.84 -17.10
C THR A 10 6.74 2.47 -17.44
N PRO A 11 7.78 2.33 -16.61
CA PRO A 11 9.11 2.80 -16.97
C PRO A 11 9.66 1.98 -18.14
N GLU A 12 10.50 2.62 -18.95
CA GLU A 12 11.25 1.93 -20.00
C GLU A 12 12.35 1.06 -19.35
N PHE A 13 12.41 -0.19 -19.77
CA PHE A 13 13.48 -1.12 -19.41
C PHE A 13 14.21 -1.49 -20.71
N VAL A 14 15.49 -1.15 -20.81
CA VAL A 14 16.32 -1.56 -21.95
C VAL A 14 16.43 -3.09 -21.95
N GLY A 15 16.18 -3.75 -23.10
CA GLY A 15 16.19 -5.21 -23.21
C GLY A 15 14.93 -5.88 -22.64
N ARG A 16 13.82 -5.15 -22.48
CA ARG A 16 12.54 -5.71 -22.01
C ARG A 16 12.04 -6.81 -22.94
N GLU A 17 12.23 -6.62 -24.23
CA GLU A 17 11.89 -7.51 -25.32
C GLU A 17 12.63 -8.87 -25.25
N ASP A 18 13.80 -8.91 -24.60
CA ASP A 18 14.57 -10.14 -24.40
C ASP A 18 14.02 -10.98 -23.24
N PHE A 19 13.14 -10.42 -22.41
CA PHE A 19 12.52 -11.14 -21.31
C PHE A 19 11.45 -12.10 -21.83
N ALA A 20 11.79 -13.39 -21.88
CA ALA A 20 10.88 -14.45 -22.31
C ALA A 20 9.70 -14.73 -21.34
N GLY A 21 9.67 -14.08 -20.18
CA GLY A 21 8.58 -14.20 -19.22
C GLY A 21 7.43 -13.23 -19.50
N GLN A 22 6.29 -13.46 -18.83
CA GLN A 22 5.15 -12.57 -18.94
C GLN A 22 5.37 -11.31 -18.11
N VAL A 23 5.13 -10.13 -18.71
CA VAL A 23 5.12 -8.86 -17.99
C VAL A 23 3.69 -8.37 -17.82
N VAL A 24 3.28 -8.19 -16.58
CA VAL A 24 1.92 -7.75 -16.21
C VAL A 24 1.99 -6.40 -15.52
N HIS A 25 1.15 -5.47 -15.96
CA HIS A 25 0.98 -4.19 -15.28
C HIS A 25 -0.21 -4.25 -14.31
N PRO A 26 -0.06 -3.93 -13.01
CA PRO A 26 -1.13 -4.11 -12.01
C PRO A 26 -2.46 -3.38 -12.31
N GLN A 27 -2.43 -2.28 -13.05
CA GLN A 27 -3.65 -1.56 -13.48
C GLN A 27 -4.46 -2.32 -14.55
N LEU A 28 -3.83 -3.25 -15.28
CA LEU A 28 -4.43 -4.04 -16.35
C LEU A 28 -4.15 -5.53 -16.08
N TRP A 29 -4.68 -6.01 -14.95
CA TRP A 29 -4.47 -7.38 -14.52
C TRP A 29 -5.27 -8.37 -15.39
N PRO A 30 -4.64 -9.35 -16.06
CA PRO A 30 -5.36 -10.35 -16.85
C PRO A 30 -6.19 -11.26 -15.94
N GLU A 31 -7.44 -11.53 -16.31
CA GLU A 31 -8.36 -12.38 -15.54
C GLU A 31 -7.91 -13.84 -15.52
N ASP A 32 -7.23 -14.28 -16.56
CA ASP A 32 -6.76 -15.64 -16.81
C ASP A 32 -5.28 -15.85 -16.41
N LEU A 33 -4.68 -14.90 -15.69
CA LEU A 33 -3.28 -15.01 -15.26
C LEU A 33 -3.10 -16.15 -14.25
N ASP A 34 -2.56 -17.27 -14.70
CA ASP A 34 -2.06 -18.32 -13.82
C ASP A 34 -0.58 -18.10 -13.50
N TYR A 35 -0.29 -17.77 -12.23
CA TYR A 35 1.06 -17.59 -11.69
C TYR A 35 1.46 -18.73 -10.73
N SER A 36 0.70 -19.82 -10.69
CA SER A 36 0.95 -20.95 -9.80
C SER A 36 2.32 -21.59 -10.08
N GLY A 37 3.11 -21.80 -9.03
CA GLY A 37 4.45 -22.38 -9.14
C GLY A 37 5.50 -21.52 -9.87
N LYS A 38 5.15 -20.30 -10.31
CA LYS A 38 6.09 -19.40 -11.01
C LYS A 38 6.97 -18.62 -10.03
N LYS A 39 8.14 -18.18 -10.52
CA LYS A 39 8.97 -17.17 -9.85
C LYS A 39 8.52 -15.79 -10.36
N VAL A 40 8.01 -14.95 -9.47
CA VAL A 40 7.42 -13.66 -9.80
C VAL A 40 8.28 -12.54 -9.23
N VAL A 41 8.57 -11.53 -10.05
CA VAL A 41 9.23 -10.29 -9.60
C VAL A 41 8.22 -9.15 -9.65
N VAL A 42 7.97 -8.53 -8.50
CA VAL A 42 7.15 -7.32 -8.38
C VAL A 42 8.08 -6.11 -8.38
N ILE A 43 8.00 -5.29 -9.42
CA ILE A 43 8.80 -4.07 -9.54
C ILE A 43 8.03 -2.90 -8.90
N GLY A 44 8.57 -2.38 -7.80
CA GLY A 44 7.98 -1.29 -7.05
C GLY A 44 7.67 -1.64 -5.59
N SER A 45 7.48 -0.60 -4.79
CA SER A 45 7.29 -0.68 -3.34
C SER A 45 6.14 0.20 -2.85
N GLY A 46 5.29 0.68 -3.76
CA GLY A 46 4.13 1.51 -3.42
C GLY A 46 2.99 0.71 -2.76
N ALA A 47 1.88 1.39 -2.46
CA ALA A 47 0.72 0.78 -1.83
C ALA A 47 0.21 -0.47 -2.57
N THR A 48 0.20 -0.44 -3.91
CA THR A 48 -0.18 -1.60 -4.73
C THR A 48 0.75 -2.80 -4.52
N ALA A 49 2.06 -2.58 -4.38
CA ALA A 49 3.00 -3.69 -4.15
C ALA A 49 2.82 -4.30 -2.75
N VAL A 50 2.55 -3.46 -1.74
CA VAL A 50 2.32 -3.91 -0.35
C VAL A 50 1.13 -4.85 -0.22
N THR A 51 0.09 -4.68 -1.03
CA THR A 51 -1.07 -5.58 -1.06
C THR A 51 -0.91 -6.75 -2.05
N LEU A 52 -0.21 -6.53 -3.17
CA LEU A 52 -0.04 -7.52 -4.22
C LEU A 52 0.93 -8.63 -3.82
N VAL A 53 2.10 -8.29 -3.26
CA VAL A 53 3.13 -9.25 -2.86
C VAL A 53 2.58 -10.35 -1.95
N PRO A 54 1.90 -10.07 -0.82
CA PRO A 54 1.36 -11.13 0.03
C PRO A 54 0.29 -11.97 -0.68
N SER A 55 -0.56 -11.35 -1.50
CA SER A 55 -1.57 -12.09 -2.28
C SER A 55 -0.94 -13.06 -3.29
N LEU A 56 0.21 -12.69 -3.87
CA LEU A 56 0.92 -13.56 -4.82
C LEU A 56 1.60 -14.75 -4.15
N THR A 57 2.00 -14.62 -2.89
CA THR A 57 2.69 -15.71 -2.17
C THR A 57 1.82 -16.95 -1.94
N ASP A 58 0.50 -16.84 -2.09
CA ASP A 58 -0.42 -17.96 -1.92
C ASP A 58 -0.26 -19.04 -3.00
N LYS A 59 0.14 -18.66 -4.23
CA LYS A 59 0.27 -19.59 -5.38
C LYS A 59 1.65 -19.59 -6.04
N ALA A 60 2.37 -18.47 -6.02
CA ALA A 60 3.69 -18.40 -6.64
C ALA A 60 4.71 -19.29 -5.89
N ALA A 61 5.65 -19.89 -6.62
CA ALA A 61 6.74 -20.63 -5.98
C ALA A 61 7.71 -19.70 -5.23
N HIS A 62 7.91 -18.49 -5.76
CA HIS A 62 8.73 -17.47 -5.12
C HIS A 62 8.31 -16.08 -5.57
N VAL A 63 8.23 -15.13 -4.65
CA VAL A 63 7.94 -13.72 -4.96
C VAL A 63 9.11 -12.86 -4.51
N THR A 64 9.68 -12.11 -5.45
CA THR A 64 10.75 -11.14 -5.19
C THR A 64 10.21 -9.73 -5.39
N MET A 65 10.37 -8.86 -4.39
CA MET A 65 10.03 -7.44 -4.53
C MET A 65 11.30 -6.64 -4.87
N LEU A 66 11.34 -6.04 -6.05
CA LEU A 66 12.42 -5.16 -6.47
C LEU A 66 12.08 -3.71 -6.10
N GLN A 67 12.81 -3.14 -5.15
CA GLN A 67 12.53 -1.82 -4.59
C GLN A 67 13.63 -0.82 -4.91
N ARG A 68 13.27 0.33 -5.50
CA ARG A 68 14.20 1.47 -5.66
C ARG A 68 14.30 2.33 -4.40
N SER A 69 13.16 2.57 -3.76
CA SER A 69 13.05 3.41 -2.57
C SER A 69 12.08 2.76 -1.59
N PRO A 70 12.55 2.28 -0.43
CA PRO A 70 11.68 1.57 0.51
C PRO A 70 10.71 2.56 1.19
N PRO A 71 9.39 2.25 1.25
CA PRO A 71 8.46 3.00 2.08
C PRO A 71 8.68 2.66 3.56
N TYR A 72 8.17 3.52 4.44
CA TYR A 72 7.99 3.17 5.85
C TYR A 72 6.61 2.52 6.00
N VAL A 73 6.56 1.36 6.66
CA VAL A 73 5.32 0.62 6.94
C VAL A 73 5.10 0.61 8.44
N ILE A 74 3.90 0.98 8.87
CA ILE A 74 3.47 0.90 10.27
C ILE A 74 2.15 0.15 10.35
N THR A 75 1.99 -0.64 11.40
CA THR A 75 0.73 -1.33 11.68
C THR A 75 -0.16 -0.44 12.53
N LEU A 76 -1.39 -0.22 12.10
CA LEU A 76 -2.41 0.49 12.88
C LEU A 76 -3.50 -0.50 13.32
N PRO A 77 -4.04 -0.36 14.55
CA PRO A 77 -5.14 -1.19 14.99
C PRO A 77 -6.36 -1.03 14.07
N GLN A 78 -6.91 -2.15 13.60
CA GLN A 78 -8.13 -2.14 12.79
C GLN A 78 -9.37 -1.71 13.60
N LYS A 79 -9.37 -1.97 14.92
CA LYS A 79 -10.48 -1.67 15.83
C LYS A 79 -10.16 -0.44 16.65
N ASP A 80 -11.05 0.56 16.61
CA ASP A 80 -10.98 1.73 17.49
C ASP A 80 -11.68 1.42 18.81
N ALA A 81 -10.90 1.23 19.88
CA ALA A 81 -11.40 0.94 21.22
C ALA A 81 -12.35 2.05 21.73
N ILE A 82 -12.07 3.30 21.35
CA ILE A 82 -12.90 4.46 21.74
C ILE A 82 -14.26 4.38 21.06
N SER A 83 -14.28 4.20 19.73
CA SER A 83 -15.54 3.97 19.00
C SER A 83 -16.31 2.77 19.54
N ASN A 84 -15.64 1.66 19.86
CA ASN A 84 -16.29 0.46 20.41
C ASN A 84 -16.90 0.69 21.80
N PHE A 85 -16.26 1.50 22.63
CA PHE A 85 -16.81 1.90 23.92
C PHE A 85 -18.03 2.83 23.75
N LEU A 86 -17.92 3.83 22.88
CA LEU A 86 -18.98 4.81 22.63
C LEU A 86 -20.22 4.20 21.97
N ARG A 87 -20.09 3.09 21.23
CA ARG A 87 -21.23 2.30 20.70
C ARG A 87 -22.22 1.84 21.76
N ARG A 88 -21.83 1.79 23.02
CA ARG A 88 -22.72 1.43 24.13
C ARG A 88 -23.68 2.56 24.53
N PHE A 89 -23.38 3.81 24.16
CA PHE A 89 -24.09 4.99 24.70
C PHE A 89 -24.57 5.97 23.62
N LEU A 90 -24.04 5.92 22.40
CA LEU A 90 -24.34 6.88 21.33
C LEU A 90 -24.87 6.19 20.06
N PRO A 91 -25.70 6.87 19.25
CA PRO A 91 -26.13 6.37 17.94
C PRO A 91 -24.95 6.15 16.99
N GLU A 92 -25.03 5.11 16.16
CA GLU A 92 -23.94 4.71 15.25
C GLU A 92 -23.50 5.82 14.28
N THR A 93 -24.43 6.66 13.84
CA THR A 93 -24.14 7.78 12.93
C THR A 93 -23.24 8.84 13.56
N TRP A 94 -23.42 9.15 14.85
CA TRP A 94 -22.58 10.09 15.58
C TRP A 94 -21.17 9.56 15.78
N ILE A 95 -21.07 8.27 16.13
CA ILE A 95 -19.78 7.59 16.33
C ILE A 95 -19.01 7.54 15.01
N TYR A 96 -19.67 7.16 13.91
CA TYR A 96 -19.04 7.13 12.59
C TYR A 96 -18.52 8.51 12.17
N ARG A 97 -19.33 9.57 12.34
CA ARG A 97 -18.92 10.94 11.98
C ARG A 97 -17.73 11.41 12.82
N GLN A 98 -17.75 11.17 14.12
CA GLN A 98 -16.66 11.52 15.02
C GLN A 98 -15.38 10.74 14.67
N ALA A 99 -15.47 9.42 14.52
CA ALA A 99 -14.35 8.55 14.17
C ALA A 99 -13.74 8.94 12.83
N ARG A 100 -14.57 9.22 11.82
CA ARG A 100 -14.11 9.70 10.50
C ARG A 100 -13.41 11.04 10.60
N ALA A 101 -13.99 12.02 11.28
CA ALA A 101 -13.39 13.35 11.45
C ALA A 101 -12.04 13.25 12.18
N ARG A 102 -11.98 12.49 13.26
CA ARG A 102 -10.74 12.21 14.02
C ARG A 102 -9.69 11.55 13.13
N ASN A 103 -10.04 10.50 12.39
CA ASN A 103 -9.09 9.78 11.53
C ASN A 103 -8.54 10.65 10.40
N VAL A 104 -9.40 11.43 9.74
CA VAL A 104 -8.97 12.39 8.71
C VAL A 104 -8.05 13.45 9.32
N ALA A 105 -8.41 14.02 10.47
CA ALA A 105 -7.58 15.01 11.15
C ALA A 105 -6.21 14.43 11.54
N MET A 106 -6.17 13.23 12.13
CA MET A 106 -4.91 12.55 12.49
C MET A 106 -4.04 12.28 11.26
N GLN A 107 -4.63 11.79 10.15
CA GLN A 107 -3.90 11.57 8.90
C GLN A 107 -3.35 12.88 8.31
N MET A 108 -4.13 13.96 8.32
CA MET A 108 -3.69 15.28 7.86
C MET A 108 -2.56 15.82 8.72
N VAL A 109 -2.66 15.73 10.05
CA VAL A 109 -1.59 16.14 10.97
C VAL A 109 -0.33 15.34 10.71
N PHE A 110 -0.43 14.01 10.57
CA PHE A 110 0.71 13.16 10.24
C PHE A 110 1.35 13.55 8.90
N PHE A 111 0.54 13.74 7.85
CA PHE A 111 1.02 14.19 6.55
C PHE A 111 1.74 15.55 6.62
N MET A 112 1.16 16.52 7.33
CA MET A 112 1.79 17.83 7.52
C MET A 112 3.13 17.70 8.25
N LEU A 113 3.19 16.96 9.36
CA LEU A 113 4.43 16.71 10.10
C LEU A 113 5.48 15.99 9.25
N ALA A 114 5.07 15.01 8.44
CA ALA A 114 5.97 14.29 7.55
C ALA A 114 6.55 15.21 6.46
N ARG A 115 5.76 16.18 5.98
CA ARG A 115 6.18 17.15 4.97
C ARG A 115 7.05 18.27 5.56
N THR A 116 6.74 18.75 6.77
CA THR A 116 7.48 19.87 7.41
C THR A 116 8.71 19.42 8.18
N PHE A 117 8.67 18.26 8.84
CA PHE A 117 9.75 17.72 9.69
C PHE A 117 10.10 16.26 9.31
N PRO A 118 10.52 16.00 8.06
CA PRO A 118 10.73 14.63 7.56
C PRO A 118 11.75 13.84 8.37
N GLY A 119 12.81 14.47 8.87
CA GLY A 119 13.83 13.81 9.68
C GLY A 119 13.32 13.33 11.05
N LEU A 120 12.43 14.10 11.67
CA LEU A 120 11.82 13.74 12.96
C LEU A 120 10.84 12.59 12.79
N VAL A 121 9.96 12.68 11.79
CA VAL A 121 9.00 11.61 11.49
C VAL A 121 9.72 10.33 11.09
N ARG A 122 10.76 10.40 10.25
CA ARG A 122 11.61 9.25 9.93
C ARG A 122 12.18 8.59 11.18
N LYS A 123 12.78 9.37 12.10
CA LYS A 123 13.33 8.83 13.36
C LYS A 123 12.25 8.20 14.23
N ALA A 124 11.06 8.79 14.29
CA ALA A 124 9.94 8.24 15.05
C ALA A 124 9.46 6.91 14.46
N LEU A 125 9.27 6.83 13.14
CA LEU A 125 8.86 5.61 12.44
C LEU A 125 9.88 4.48 12.60
N LEU A 126 11.18 4.78 12.50
CA LEU A 126 12.24 3.79 12.70
C LEU A 126 12.36 3.28 14.15
N LYS A 127 11.89 4.04 15.14
CA LYS A 127 11.84 3.59 16.54
C LYS A 127 10.62 2.72 16.85
N LEU A 128 9.60 2.75 15.99
CA LEU A 128 8.38 1.95 16.12
C LEU A 128 8.51 0.57 15.44
N ALA A 129 9.54 0.39 14.61
CA ALA A 129 9.90 -0.87 13.96
C ALA A 129 10.82 -1.70 14.85
#